data_AF-A0A520XVL8-F1
#
_entry.id   AF-A0A520XVL8-F1
#
_cell.length_a   1.000
_cell.length_b   1.000
_cell.length_c   1.000
_cell.angle_alpha   90.00
_cell.angle_beta   90.00
_cell.angle_gamma   90.00
#
_symmetry.space_group_name_H-M   'P 1'
#
loop_
_entity.id
_entity.type
_entity.pdbx_description
1 polymer ?
#
loop_
_entity_poly.entity_id
_entity_poly.type
_entity_poly.pdbx_seq_one_letter_code
_entity_poly.pdbx_strand_id
1 'polypeptide(L)'
;GALGIRVQTSGRSGGSEMARREWYREGQVPLHTLRAEIDYGFREAHTAAGRIGVKVWIYTGERLPYKSEAQSKIEREAAMAVGETSGQSKPRQVVSSSAAPRKPEPGAETEETPVEELAPLVKEAAPEFEKLLAEEEAIEASTREKEEAPNFRPGDAD
;
A
#
# COMPACT_ATOMS: atom_id res chain seq x y z
N GLY A 1 -2.61 1.08 21.40
CA GLY A 1 -1.30 0.43 21.24
C GLY A 1 -1.49 -0.93 20.58
N ALA A 2 -0.41 -1.62 20.21
CA ALA A 2 -0.51 -2.98 19.68
C ALA A 2 -1.20 -3.90 20.70
N LEU A 3 -2.06 -4.80 20.22
CA LEU A 3 -2.82 -5.76 21.03
C LEU A 3 -2.02 -7.01 21.38
N GLY A 4 -0.94 -7.25 20.63
CA GLY A 4 0.04 -8.26 20.97
C GLY A 4 1.29 -8.21 20.11
N ILE A 5 2.34 -8.83 20.61
CA ILE A 5 3.62 -8.97 19.93
C ILE A 5 4.18 -10.36 20.16
N ARG A 6 4.80 -10.92 19.11
CA ARG A 6 5.64 -12.11 19.21
C ARG A 6 7.00 -11.78 18.61
N VAL A 7 8.05 -12.06 19.35
CA VAL A 7 9.44 -11.95 18.88
C VAL A 7 10.05 -13.32 18.92
N GLN A 8 10.64 -13.75 17.80
CA GLN A 8 11.35 -15.02 17.70
C GLN A 8 12.76 -14.77 17.18
N THR A 9 13.74 -15.24 17.92
CA THR A 9 15.15 -15.22 17.56
C THR A 9 15.61 -16.63 17.25
N SER A 10 16.34 -16.80 16.15
CA SER A 10 16.92 -18.06 15.74
C SER A 10 18.39 -17.89 15.39
N GLY A 11 19.26 -18.69 15.99
CA GLY A 11 20.69 -18.64 15.75
C GLY A 11 21.48 -18.90 17.03
N ARG A 12 22.74 -18.48 17.02
CA ARG A 12 23.65 -18.62 18.17
C ARG A 12 23.40 -17.50 19.17
N SER A 13 22.34 -17.62 19.98
CA SER A 13 21.98 -16.62 21.00
C SER A 13 23.14 -16.43 21.99
N GLY A 14 23.53 -15.17 22.24
CA GLY A 14 24.58 -14.82 23.20
C GLY A 14 25.99 -15.36 22.88
N GLY A 15 26.26 -15.82 21.66
CA GLY A 15 27.56 -16.42 21.30
C GLY A 15 27.69 -17.90 21.65
N SER A 16 26.59 -18.56 22.05
CA SER A 16 26.53 -20.02 22.27
C SER A 16 27.05 -20.79 21.05
N GLU A 17 27.76 -21.90 21.29
CA GLU A 17 28.25 -22.80 20.25
C GLU A 17 27.10 -23.43 19.45
N MET A 18 25.99 -23.75 20.14
CA MET A 18 24.82 -24.35 19.52
C MET A 18 23.73 -23.32 19.21
N ALA A 19 23.16 -23.42 18.01
CA ALA A 19 22.04 -22.57 17.60
C ALA A 19 20.73 -22.98 18.29
N ARG A 20 19.98 -21.99 18.77
CA ARG A 20 18.70 -22.15 19.47
C ARG A 20 17.62 -21.30 18.80
N ARG A 21 16.37 -21.61 19.14
CA ARG A 21 15.20 -20.81 18.76
C ARG A 21 14.46 -20.40 20.02
N GLU A 22 14.55 -19.12 20.34
CA GLU A 22 13.89 -18.53 21.49
C GLU A 22 12.75 -17.67 20.99
N TRP A 23 11.63 -17.67 21.71
CA TRP A 23 10.52 -16.81 21.38
C TRP A 23 9.89 -16.27 22.65
N TYR A 24 9.48 -15.01 22.57
CA TYR A 24 8.72 -14.34 23.59
C TYR A 24 7.44 -13.81 22.97
N ARG A 25 6.34 -13.86 23.71
CA ARG A 25 5.07 -13.28 23.28
C ARG A 25 4.43 -12.53 24.43
N GLU A 26 3.77 -11.44 24.08
CA GLU A 26 2.96 -10.65 24.98
C GLU A 26 1.66 -10.27 24.28
N GLY A 27 0.53 -10.34 24.99
CA GLY A 27 -0.79 -10.15 24.39
C GLY A 27 -1.22 -11.28 23.44
N GLN A 28 -2.11 -10.96 22.50
CA GLN A 28 -2.65 -11.94 21.55
C GLN A 28 -2.02 -11.80 20.16
N VAL A 29 -1.64 -12.92 19.55
CA VAL A 29 -1.12 -12.96 18.18
C VAL A 29 -1.78 -14.13 17.43
N PRO A 30 -2.99 -13.95 16.88
CA PRO A 30 -3.75 -15.01 16.22
C PRO A 30 -3.27 -15.26 14.79
N LEU A 31 -2.24 -16.10 14.62
CA LEU A 31 -1.61 -16.38 13.31
C LEU A 31 -2.52 -17.11 12.29
N HIS A 32 -3.59 -17.75 12.75
CA HIS A 32 -4.53 -18.48 11.88
C HIS A 32 -5.72 -17.64 11.43
N THR A 33 -5.88 -16.43 11.97
CA THR A 33 -7.05 -15.58 11.73
C THR A 33 -6.76 -14.62 10.60
N LEU A 34 -7.30 -14.86 9.39
CA LEU A 34 -7.03 -14.05 8.20
C LEU A 34 -7.49 -12.58 8.32
N ARG A 35 -8.53 -12.31 9.12
CA ARG A 35 -9.02 -10.95 9.40
C ARG A 35 -8.12 -10.15 10.35
N ALA A 36 -7.16 -10.80 11.01
CA ALA A 36 -6.26 -10.14 11.92
C ALA A 36 -5.21 -9.34 11.13
N GLU A 37 -5.08 -8.06 11.46
CA GLU A 37 -4.03 -7.20 10.93
C GLU A 37 -2.75 -7.47 11.73
N ILE A 38 -1.84 -8.23 11.10
CA ILE A 38 -0.57 -8.64 11.70
C ILE A 38 0.57 -8.16 10.80
N ASP A 39 1.40 -7.28 11.33
CA ASP A 39 2.62 -6.86 10.68
C ASP A 39 3.73 -7.87 10.96
N TYR A 40 4.35 -8.40 9.90
CA TYR A 40 5.48 -9.31 9.99
C TYR A 40 6.76 -8.67 9.46
N GLY A 41 7.82 -8.74 10.25
CA GLY A 41 9.15 -8.30 9.87
C GLY A 41 10.18 -9.41 10.11
N PHE A 42 11.07 -9.61 9.12
CA PHE A 42 12.25 -10.46 9.26
C PHE A 42 13.51 -9.64 9.01
N ARG A 43 14.49 -9.79 9.90
CA ARG A 43 15.82 -9.23 9.69
C ARG A 43 16.92 -10.11 10.28
N GLU A 44 18.04 -10.16 9.59
CA GLU A 44 19.26 -10.79 10.09
C GLU A 44 20.11 -9.78 10.86
N ALA A 45 20.56 -10.17 12.05
CA ALA A 45 21.57 -9.46 12.81
C ALA A 45 22.94 -10.08 12.56
N HIS A 46 23.91 -9.26 12.15
CA HIS A 46 25.30 -9.67 11.99
C HIS A 46 26.02 -9.56 13.33
N THR A 47 26.49 -10.69 13.84
CA THR A 47 27.22 -10.77 15.11
C THR A 47 28.57 -11.44 14.90
N ALA A 48 29.48 -11.29 15.87
CA ALA A 48 30.79 -11.94 15.80
C ALA A 48 30.70 -13.48 15.73
N ALA A 49 29.66 -14.08 16.34
CA ALA A 49 29.43 -15.51 16.34
C ALA A 49 28.69 -16.02 15.08
N GLY A 50 28.31 -15.14 14.15
CA GLY A 50 27.56 -15.48 12.94
C GLY A 50 26.30 -14.63 12.79
N ARG A 51 25.29 -15.16 12.10
CA ARG A 51 24.03 -14.45 11.83
C ARG A 51 22.92 -14.95 12.75
N ILE A 52 22.15 -14.01 13.30
CA ILE A 52 20.96 -14.30 14.10
C ILE A 52 19.74 -13.79 13.33
N GLY A 53 18.80 -14.69 13.02
CA GLY A 53 17.54 -14.32 12.40
C GLY A 53 16.54 -13.84 13.45
N VAL A 54 16.00 -12.63 13.29
CA VAL A 54 14.96 -12.05 14.14
C VAL A 54 13.67 -11.95 13.34
N LYS A 55 12.61 -12.57 13.84
CA LYS A 55 11.25 -12.54 13.29
C LYS A 55 10.34 -11.86 14.30
N VAL A 56 9.60 -10.85 13.87
CA VAL A 56 8.68 -10.09 14.71
C VAL A 56 7.30 -10.12 14.08
N TRP A 57 6.29 -10.36 14.90
CA TRP A 57 4.87 -10.21 14.56
C TRP A 57 4.25 -9.20 15.50
N ILE A 58 3.59 -8.18 14.97
CA ILE A 58 2.86 -7.17 15.73
C ILE A 58 1.39 -7.25 15.33
N TYR A 59 0.52 -7.47 16.30
CA TYR A 59 -0.93 -7.52 16.10
C TYR A 59 -1.54 -6.17 16.47
N THR A 60 -2.13 -5.48 15.49
CA THR A 60 -2.66 -4.12 15.66
C THR A 60 -4.18 -4.10 15.82
N GLY A 61 -4.88 -5.17 15.41
CA GLY A 61 -6.34 -5.23 15.45
C GLY A 61 -6.93 -6.16 14.41
N GLU A 62 -8.25 -6.15 14.29
CA GLU A 62 -8.93 -6.82 13.18
C GLU A 62 -9.35 -5.80 12.12
N ARG A 63 -9.13 -6.14 10.85
CA ARG A 63 -9.63 -5.37 9.72
C ARG A 63 -10.99 -5.94 9.32
N LEU A 64 -12.06 -5.21 9.62
CA LEU A 64 -13.40 -5.59 9.16
C LEU A 64 -13.51 -5.40 7.64
N PRO A 65 -13.90 -6.43 6.86
CA PRO A 65 -14.02 -6.31 5.40
C PRO A 65 -15.16 -5.37 4.95
N TYR A 66 -16.10 -5.05 5.85
CA TYR A 66 -17.30 -4.24 5.55
C TYR A 66 -17.31 -2.86 6.20
N LYS A 67 -16.18 -2.31 6.67
CA LYS A 67 -16.13 -0.86 6.90
C LYS A 67 -16.25 -0.19 5.54
N SER A 68 -17.48 0.13 5.18
CA SER A 68 -17.78 0.80 3.93
C SER A 68 -17.03 2.12 3.92
N GLU A 69 -16.46 2.49 2.77
CA GLU A 69 -15.90 3.82 2.57
C GLU A 69 -16.92 4.91 2.93
N ALA A 70 -18.22 4.58 2.89
CA ALA A 70 -19.30 5.40 3.39
C ALA A 70 -19.19 5.69 4.89
N GLN A 71 -18.90 4.73 5.77
CA GLN A 71 -18.74 5.02 7.21
C GLN A 71 -17.55 5.92 7.48
N SER A 72 -16.41 5.71 6.79
CA SER A 72 -15.24 6.58 6.90
C SER A 72 -15.49 7.99 6.34
N LYS A 73 -16.27 8.11 5.26
CA LYS A 73 -16.72 9.40 4.71
C LYS A 73 -17.69 10.09 5.65
N ILE A 74 -18.65 9.38 6.24
CA ILE A 74 -19.60 9.90 7.22
C ILE A 74 -18.88 10.38 8.48
N GLU A 75 -17.94 9.61 9.02
CA GLU A 75 -17.14 10.04 10.19
C GLU A 75 -16.29 11.26 9.88
N ARG A 76 -15.67 11.32 8.69
CA ARG A 76 -14.87 12.47 8.24
C ARG A 76 -15.72 13.71 7.97
N GLU A 77 -16.90 13.53 7.38
CA GLU A 77 -17.87 14.60 7.12
C GLU A 77 -18.50 15.11 8.42
N ALA A 78 -18.82 14.21 9.36
CA ALA A 78 -19.27 14.56 10.70
C ALA A 78 -18.19 15.31 11.49
N ALA A 79 -16.92 14.89 11.42
CA ALA A 79 -15.81 15.62 12.03
C ALA A 79 -15.61 17.02 11.40
N MET A 80 -15.84 17.17 10.09
CA MET A 80 -15.84 18.48 9.43
C MET A 80 -17.07 19.33 9.78
N ALA A 81 -18.22 18.72 10.07
CA ALA A 81 -19.44 19.40 10.47
C ALA A 81 -19.46 19.85 11.95
N VAL A 82 -18.71 19.17 12.84
CA VAL A 82 -18.60 19.52 14.27
C VAL A 82 -17.68 20.74 14.52
N GLY A 83 -16.97 21.23 13.49
CA GLY A 83 -16.37 22.56 13.53
C GLY A 83 -15.17 22.71 14.46
N GLU A 84 -14.42 21.65 14.73
CA GLU A 84 -13.21 21.71 15.56
C GLU A 84 -12.01 22.24 14.75
N THR A 85 -12.10 23.51 14.37
CA THR A 85 -10.98 24.31 13.85
C THR A 85 -10.12 24.84 15.01
N SER A 86 -9.64 23.94 15.88
CA SER A 86 -8.68 24.29 16.92
C SER A 86 -7.55 23.27 16.97
N GLY A 87 -6.74 23.26 15.92
CA GLY A 87 -5.51 22.48 15.86
C GLY A 87 -4.64 22.93 14.69
N GLN A 88 -3.81 23.95 14.95
CA GLN A 88 -2.80 24.51 14.05
C GLN A 88 -3.28 24.95 12.65
N SER A 89 -3.94 26.11 12.62
CA SER A 89 -3.66 27.08 11.55
C SER A 89 -2.18 27.44 11.63
N LYS A 90 -1.33 26.81 10.83
CA LYS A 90 0.02 27.32 10.57
C LYS A 90 -0.18 28.59 9.72
N PRO A 91 0.07 29.80 10.25
CA PRO A 91 -0.17 31.00 9.47
C PRO A 91 0.75 30.95 8.24
N ARG A 92 0.16 31.04 7.04
CA ARG A 92 0.93 31.28 5.82
C ARG A 92 1.67 32.61 6.01
N GLN A 93 3.00 32.55 5.95
CA GLN A 93 3.86 33.72 5.99
C GLN A 93 3.59 34.56 4.74
N VAL A 94 2.86 35.66 4.91
CA VAL A 94 2.71 36.68 3.87
C VAL A 94 4.02 37.46 3.83
N VAL A 95 4.85 37.20 2.82
CA VAL A 95 6.02 38.04 2.56
C VAL A 95 5.54 39.33 1.90
N SER A 96 5.48 40.40 2.69
CA SER A 96 5.24 41.75 2.21
C SER A 96 6.45 42.24 1.42
N SER A 97 6.17 42.76 0.23
CA SER A 97 7.10 43.49 -0.61
C SER A 97 7.63 44.73 0.12
N SER A 98 8.95 44.81 0.29
CA SER A 98 9.64 46.06 0.56
C SER A 98 10.93 46.10 -0.24
N ALA A 99 11.04 47.16 -1.04
CA ALA A 99 12.02 47.36 -2.08
C ALA A 99 13.38 47.82 -1.54
N ALA A 100 14.46 47.36 -2.19
CA ALA A 100 15.67 48.16 -2.41
C ALA A 100 16.38 47.67 -3.68
N PRO A 101 16.65 48.54 -4.68
CA PRO A 101 17.32 48.16 -5.92
C PRO A 101 18.83 48.44 -5.86
N ARG A 102 19.64 47.65 -6.57
CA ARG A 102 20.95 48.08 -7.14
C ARG A 102 21.41 47.14 -8.27
N LYS A 103 22.08 47.75 -9.23
CA LYS A 103 22.14 47.51 -10.69
C LYS A 103 23.08 46.36 -11.17
N PRO A 104 22.98 45.99 -12.47
CA PRO A 104 23.43 44.72 -13.07
C PRO A 104 24.73 44.82 -13.89
N GLU A 105 25.23 43.65 -14.33
CA GLU A 105 26.11 43.46 -15.51
C GLU A 105 25.66 42.17 -16.26
N PRO A 106 25.92 42.05 -17.58
CA PRO A 106 24.93 41.55 -18.55
C PRO A 106 25.32 40.26 -19.32
N GLY A 107 24.32 39.66 -19.97
CA GLY A 107 24.44 38.55 -20.94
C GLY A 107 23.21 37.63 -20.85
N ALA A 108 22.03 38.09 -21.28
CA ALA A 108 21.45 37.92 -22.62
C ALA A 108 20.91 36.48 -22.85
N GLU A 109 19.69 36.18 -23.31
CA GLU A 109 18.43 36.82 -23.72
C GLU A 109 17.37 35.68 -23.67
N THR A 110 16.21 35.86 -23.01
CA THR A 110 14.81 35.92 -23.58
C THR A 110 14.33 34.60 -24.23
N GLU A 111 13.25 33.94 -23.79
CA GLU A 111 11.83 34.22 -24.12
C GLU A 111 10.88 33.49 -23.11
N GLU A 112 10.01 34.22 -22.41
CA GLU A 112 8.53 34.35 -22.62
C GLU A 112 7.66 33.17 -22.13
N THR A 113 6.84 33.45 -21.11
CA THR A 113 5.66 32.65 -20.69
C THR A 113 4.45 33.01 -21.58
N PRO A 114 3.49 32.08 -21.80
CA PRO A 114 2.27 32.15 -20.97
C PRO A 114 1.63 30.80 -20.62
N VAL A 115 0.80 30.89 -19.58
CA VAL A 115 -0.02 29.88 -18.91
C VAL A 115 -1.08 29.30 -19.86
N GLU A 116 -1.26 27.97 -19.89
CA GLU A 116 -2.34 27.30 -20.62
C GLU A 116 -3.16 26.38 -19.72
N GLU A 117 -4.47 26.41 -19.97
CA GLU A 117 -5.59 25.88 -19.20
C GLU A 117 -5.58 24.36 -18.92
N LEU A 118 -6.20 24.02 -17.80
CA LEU A 118 -6.58 22.66 -17.41
C LEU A 118 -7.62 22.09 -18.41
N ALA A 119 -7.18 21.18 -19.28
CA ALA A 119 -8.06 20.39 -20.14
C ALA A 119 -8.83 19.30 -19.33
N PRO A 120 -10.12 19.06 -19.61
CA PRO A 120 -10.93 18.06 -18.91
C PRO A 120 -10.51 16.61 -19.20
N LEU A 121 -10.57 15.77 -18.15
CA LEU A 121 -10.00 14.42 -18.02
C LEU A 121 -10.92 13.28 -18.52
N VAL A 122 -11.66 13.49 -19.61
CA VAL A 122 -12.41 12.41 -20.27
C VAL A 122 -11.97 12.36 -21.73
N LYS A 123 -10.91 11.59 -21.99
CA LYS A 123 -10.53 11.20 -23.33
C LYS A 123 -11.41 10.01 -23.71
N GLU A 124 -12.25 10.22 -24.70
CA GLU A 124 -13.05 9.20 -25.36
C GLU A 124 -12.15 8.01 -25.74
N ALA A 125 -12.71 6.80 -25.60
CA ALA A 125 -12.00 5.53 -25.71
C ALA A 125 -11.10 5.48 -26.95
N ALA A 126 -9.81 5.24 -26.74
CA ALA A 126 -8.87 5.05 -27.83
C ALA A 126 -9.27 3.78 -28.62
N PRO A 127 -9.26 3.81 -29.97
CA PRO A 127 -9.64 2.68 -30.82
C PRO A 127 -8.68 1.47 -30.68
N GLU A 128 -7.56 1.64 -29.98
CA GLU A 128 -6.65 0.55 -29.63
C GLU A 128 -7.15 -0.30 -28.46
N PHE A 129 -7.93 0.28 -27.54
CA PHE A 129 -8.46 -0.45 -26.38
C PHE A 129 -9.59 -1.40 -26.79
N GLU A 130 -10.44 -1.01 -27.75
CA GLU A 130 -11.48 -1.91 -28.30
C GLU A 130 -10.87 -3.10 -29.05
N LYS A 131 -9.73 -2.92 -29.73
CA LYS A 131 -9.02 -4.03 -30.39
C LYS A 131 -8.43 -5.02 -29.40
N LEU A 132 -7.85 -4.52 -28.30
CA LEU A 132 -7.32 -5.37 -27.23
C LEU A 132 -8.42 -6.14 -26.50
N LEU A 133 -9.57 -5.50 -26.26
CA LEU A 133 -10.71 -6.16 -25.62
C LEU A 133 -11.31 -7.27 -26.51
N ALA A 134 -11.38 -7.04 -27.82
CA ALA A 134 -11.81 -8.06 -28.78
C ALA A 134 -10.81 -9.22 -28.92
N GLU A 135 -9.51 -8.94 -28.78
CA GLU A 135 -8.47 -9.97 -28.77
C GLU A 135 -8.53 -10.83 -27.50
N GLU A 136 -8.78 -10.23 -26.34
CA GLU A 136 -9.00 -10.98 -25.09
C GLU A 136 -10.27 -11.83 -25.14
N GLU A 137 -11.38 -11.32 -25.67
CA GLU A 137 -12.63 -12.09 -25.80
C GLU A 137 -12.46 -13.30 -26.72
N ALA A 138 -11.68 -13.16 -27.80
CA ALA A 138 -11.36 -14.27 -28.70
C ALA A 138 -10.45 -15.32 -28.03
N ILE A 139 -9.51 -14.90 -27.18
CA ILE A 139 -8.68 -15.81 -26.39
C ILE A 139 -9.56 -16.57 -25.40
N GLU A 140 -10.43 -15.89 -24.65
CA GLU A 140 -11.34 -16.50 -23.68
C GLU A 140 -12.28 -17.54 -24.32
N ALA A 141 -12.86 -17.21 -25.47
CA ALA A 141 -13.68 -18.15 -26.24
C ALA A 141 -12.90 -19.41 -26.65
N SER A 142 -11.65 -19.23 -27.10
CA SER A 142 -10.79 -20.35 -27.51
C SER A 142 -10.32 -21.23 -26.33
N THR A 143 -10.12 -20.64 -25.15
CA THR A 143 -9.79 -21.39 -23.93
C THR A 143 -11.00 -22.12 -23.38
N ARG A 144 -12.20 -21.52 -23.47
CA ARG A 144 -13.45 -22.14 -22.99
C ARG A 144 -13.85 -23.37 -23.81
N GLU A 145 -13.66 -23.34 -25.13
CA GLU A 145 -13.86 -24.52 -25.99
C GLU A 145 -12.84 -25.65 -25.72
N LYS A 146 -11.62 -25.31 -25.26
CA LYS A 146 -10.59 -26.30 -24.91
C LYS A 146 -10.83 -26.98 -23.56
N GLU A 147 -11.50 -26.31 -22.62
CA GLU A 147 -11.78 -26.84 -21.28
C GLU A 147 -13.10 -27.61 -21.18
N GLU A 148 -13.93 -27.61 -22.23
CA GLU A 148 -15.16 -28.39 -22.27
C GLU A 148 -14.85 -29.88 -22.46
N ALA A 149 -14.55 -30.56 -21.34
CA ALA A 149 -14.36 -32.00 -21.32
C ALA A 149 -15.60 -32.70 -21.91
N PRO A 150 -15.43 -33.72 -22.78
CA PRO A 150 -16.55 -34.42 -23.37
C PRO A 150 -17.41 -35.03 -22.27
N ASN A 151 -18.69 -34.67 -22.25
CA ASN A 151 -19.63 -35.15 -21.25
C ASN A 151 -19.95 -36.63 -21.50
N PHE A 152 -19.19 -37.53 -20.86
CA PHE A 152 -19.43 -38.97 -20.95
C PHE A 152 -20.73 -39.33 -20.21
N ARG A 153 -21.65 -40.00 -20.91
CA ARG A 153 -22.82 -40.62 -20.30
C ARG A 153 -22.40 -41.94 -19.64
N PRO A 154 -22.97 -42.32 -18.49
CA PRO A 154 -22.68 -43.60 -17.86
C PRO A 154 -23.22 -44.73 -18.75
N GLY A 155 -22.35 -45.29 -19.60
CA GLY A 155 -22.68 -46.37 -20.53
C GLY A 155 -21.77 -46.51 -21.76
N ASP A 156 -20.99 -45.48 -22.13
CA ASP A 156 -20.20 -45.46 -23.37
C ASP A 156 -18.73 -45.97 -23.22
N ALA A 157 -18.47 -46.90 -22.29
CA ALA A 157 -17.18 -47.56 -22.16
C ALA A 157 -17.36 -49.08 -22.26
N ASP A 158 -17.21 -49.60 -23.49
CA ASP A 158 -17.01 -51.03 -23.78
C ASP A 158 -15.53 -51.44 -23.59
#